data_AF-A0AAJ0G0F9-F1
#
_entry.id   AF-A0AAJ0G0F9-F1
#
_cell.length_a   1.000
_cell.length_b   1.000
_cell.length_c   1.000
_cell.angle_alpha   90.00
_cell.angle_beta   90.00
_cell.angle_gamma   90.00
#
_symmetry.space_group_name_H-M   'P 1'
#
loop_
_entity.id
_entity.type
_entity.pdbx_description
1 polymer ?
#
loop_
_entity_poly.entity_id
_entity_poly.type
_entity_poly.pdbx_seq_one_letter_code
_entity_poly.pdbx_strand_id
1 'polypeptide(L)'
;MPSSCQELRDALAECLQESECVMIQRNKASDCLREPLASTLPTKCQQLKKGYGDCKRGMVDMRKRFRGNMPVSYKNREEADGGKGYQLYAGKPAFAGGVKETSGNEPIPQDWRDIENEKYRMEQQQQQQQHQQQQQVK
;
A
#
# COMPACT_ATOMS: atom_id res chain seq x y z
N MET A 1 -14.27 14.82 -20.59
CA MET A 1 -12.91 14.72 -20.03
C MET A 1 -12.70 13.26 -19.64
N PRO A 2 -11.68 12.55 -20.15
CA PRO A 2 -11.48 11.13 -19.83
C PRO A 2 -11.35 10.90 -18.31
N SER A 3 -11.84 9.75 -17.85
CA SER A 3 -12.02 9.41 -16.43
C SER A 3 -10.73 9.44 -15.61
N SER A 4 -9.58 9.22 -16.23
CA SER A 4 -8.29 9.09 -15.56
C SER A 4 -7.80 10.33 -14.79
N CYS A 5 -8.26 11.53 -15.13
CA CYS A 5 -7.87 12.77 -14.44
C CYS A 5 -9.06 13.51 -13.81
N GLN A 6 -10.23 12.87 -13.68
CA GLN A 6 -11.43 13.50 -13.12
C GLN A 6 -11.26 13.82 -11.63
N GLU A 7 -10.80 12.85 -10.83
CA GLU A 7 -10.58 13.05 -9.39
C GLU A 7 -9.63 14.22 -9.09
N LEU A 8 -8.53 14.33 -9.84
CA LEU A 8 -7.58 15.45 -9.71
C LEU A 8 -8.18 16.80 -10.11
N ARG A 9 -9.06 16.80 -11.12
CA ARG A 9 -9.75 18.02 -11.55
C ARG A 9 -10.74 18.47 -10.49
N ASP A 10 -11.49 17.53 -9.92
CA ASP A 10 -12.55 17.83 -8.94
C ASP A 10 -11.91 18.32 -7.63
N ALA A 11 -10.86 17.65 -7.15
CA ALA A 11 -10.07 18.10 -6.00
C ALA A 11 -9.41 19.47 -6.24
N LEU A 12 -8.93 19.76 -7.46
CA LEU A 12 -8.38 21.07 -7.80
C LEU A 12 -9.46 22.15 -7.85
N ALA A 13 -10.67 21.82 -8.32
CA ALA A 13 -11.80 22.75 -8.33
C ALA A 13 -12.24 23.10 -6.90
N GLU A 14 -12.34 22.09 -6.02
CA GLU A 14 -12.62 22.28 -4.59
C GLU A 14 -11.55 23.16 -3.92
N CYS A 15 -10.26 22.85 -4.14
CA CYS A 15 -9.16 23.64 -3.58
C CYS A 15 -9.21 25.12 -4.03
N LEU A 16 -9.55 25.37 -5.30
CA LEU A 16 -9.68 26.73 -5.81
C LEU A 16 -10.89 27.46 -5.22
N GLN A 17 -12.00 26.77 -4.97
CA GLN A 17 -13.17 27.36 -4.30
C GLN A 17 -12.88 27.79 -2.87
N GLU A 18 -12.04 27.03 -2.14
CA GLU A 18 -11.60 27.38 -0.79
C GLU A 18 -10.52 28.48 -0.78
N SER A 19 -9.77 28.62 -1.87
CA SER A 19 -8.63 29.53 -1.92
C SER A 19 -9.00 31.02 -1.93
N GLU A 20 -8.15 31.84 -1.33
CA GLU A 20 -8.29 33.30 -1.25
C GLU A 20 -8.39 33.98 -2.64
N CYS A 21 -7.75 33.41 -3.66
CA CYS A 21 -7.77 33.95 -5.02
C CYS A 21 -9.19 34.01 -5.62
N VAL A 22 -10.03 33.02 -5.33
CA VAL A 22 -11.42 32.96 -5.83
C VAL A 22 -12.38 33.56 -4.80
N MET A 23 -12.21 33.24 -3.51
CA MET A 23 -13.13 33.70 -2.46
C MET A 23 -13.02 35.20 -2.19
N ILE A 24 -11.80 35.72 -2.03
CA ILE A 24 -11.54 37.10 -1.61
C ILE A 24 -11.34 37.99 -2.84
N GLN A 25 -10.39 37.61 -3.71
CA GLN A 25 -10.02 38.44 -4.87
C GLN A 25 -11.00 38.32 -6.04
N ARG A 26 -11.94 37.35 -5.99
CA ARG A 26 -12.98 37.13 -7.02
C ARG A 26 -12.43 36.94 -8.44
N ASN A 27 -11.19 36.45 -8.56
CA ASN A 27 -10.60 36.12 -9.84
C ASN A 27 -11.26 34.87 -10.43
N LYS A 28 -11.20 34.72 -11.75
CA LYS A 28 -11.61 33.46 -12.39
C LYS A 28 -10.63 32.36 -11.98
N ALA A 29 -11.14 31.15 -11.76
CA ALA A 29 -10.32 29.98 -11.41
C ALA A 29 -9.18 29.73 -12.43
N SER A 30 -9.39 30.04 -13.71
CA SER A 30 -8.35 29.97 -14.75
C SER A 30 -7.19 30.92 -14.54
N ASP A 31 -7.47 32.12 -14.01
CA ASP A 31 -6.49 33.19 -13.83
C ASP A 31 -5.66 32.94 -12.56
N CYS A 32 -6.28 32.34 -11.53
CA CYS A 32 -5.57 31.87 -10.33
C CYS A 32 -4.48 30.83 -10.63
N LEU A 33 -4.62 30.05 -11.70
CA LEU A 33 -3.64 29.03 -12.09
C LEU A 33 -2.47 29.58 -12.91
N ARG A 34 -2.52 30.84 -13.36
CA ARG A 34 -1.47 31.51 -14.13
C ARG A 34 -0.56 32.31 -13.21
N GLU A 35 0.68 32.54 -13.63
CA GLU A 35 1.55 33.48 -12.93
C GLU A 35 1.03 34.92 -13.12
N PRO A 36 1.13 35.80 -12.11
CA PRO A 36 1.85 35.62 -10.83
C PRO A 36 1.03 35.02 -9.67
N LEU A 37 -0.29 34.84 -9.83
CA LEU A 37 -1.18 34.42 -8.72
C LEU A 37 -0.99 32.94 -8.35
N ALA A 38 -0.46 32.12 -9.26
CA ALA A 38 -0.23 30.71 -8.98
C ALA A 38 0.73 30.45 -7.81
N SER A 39 1.65 31.38 -7.51
CA SER A 39 2.62 31.24 -6.41
C SER A 39 2.05 31.65 -5.06
N THR A 40 0.99 32.48 -5.04
CA THR A 40 0.31 32.91 -3.80
C THR A 40 -0.74 31.90 -3.33
N LEU A 41 -1.10 30.93 -4.19
CA LEU A 41 -2.04 29.86 -3.81
C LEU A 41 -1.48 28.97 -2.70
N PRO A 42 -2.34 28.38 -1.86
CA PRO A 42 -1.94 27.41 -0.86
C PRO A 42 -1.16 26.22 -1.45
N THR A 43 -0.22 25.68 -0.67
CA THR A 43 0.63 24.55 -1.09
C THR A 43 -0.16 23.34 -1.57
N LYS A 44 -1.32 23.06 -0.95
CA LYS A 44 -2.28 22.03 -1.38
C LYS A 44 -2.72 22.24 -2.83
N CYS A 45 -3.13 23.46 -3.20
CA CYS A 45 -3.58 23.76 -4.56
C CYS A 45 -2.41 23.76 -5.57
N GLN A 46 -1.20 24.16 -5.15
CA GLN A 46 -0.02 24.08 -6.01
C GLN A 46 0.36 22.62 -6.32
N GLN A 47 0.27 21.72 -5.34
CA GLN A 47 0.48 20.29 -5.53
C GLN A 47 -0.57 19.69 -6.47
N LEU A 48 -1.84 20.06 -6.30
CA LEU A 48 -2.94 19.65 -7.19
C LEU A 48 -2.73 20.15 -8.62
N LYS A 49 -2.29 21.39 -8.80
CA LYS A 49 -1.96 21.95 -10.12
C LYS A 49 -0.86 21.14 -10.81
N LYS A 50 0.20 20.79 -10.08
CA LYS A 50 1.29 19.96 -10.61
C LYS A 50 0.80 18.56 -10.97
N GLY A 51 0.09 17.90 -10.06
CA GLY A 51 -0.46 16.55 -10.27
C GLY A 51 -1.43 16.48 -11.45
N TYR A 52 -2.32 17.46 -11.59
CA TYR A 52 -3.22 17.55 -12.74
C TYR A 52 -2.47 17.80 -14.06
N GLY A 53 -1.42 18.63 -14.05
CA GLY A 53 -0.54 18.84 -15.19
C GLY A 53 0.18 17.56 -15.64
N ASP A 54 0.72 16.81 -14.68
CA ASP A 54 1.39 15.54 -14.94
C ASP A 54 0.41 14.44 -15.38
N CYS A 55 -0.81 14.42 -14.82
CA CYS A 55 -1.87 13.53 -15.26
C CYS A 55 -2.21 13.78 -16.74
N LYS A 56 -2.43 15.05 -17.12
CA LYS A 56 -2.74 15.42 -18.50
C LYS A 56 -1.59 15.14 -19.46
N ARG A 57 -0.34 15.38 -19.04
CA ARG A 57 0.86 15.00 -19.81
C ARG A 57 0.94 13.50 -20.02
N GLY A 58 0.66 12.69 -18.99
CA GLY A 58 0.65 11.24 -19.06
C GLY A 58 -0.40 10.67 -20.03
N MET A 59 -1.50 11.37 -20.26
CA MET A 59 -2.50 10.98 -21.26
C MET A 59 -2.02 11.14 -22.71
N VAL A 60 -1.19 12.16 -22.94
CA VAL A 60 -0.67 12.47 -24.27
C VAL A 60 0.58 11.64 -24.57
N ASP A 61 1.39 11.36 -23.55
CA ASP A 61 2.62 10.58 -23.67
C ASP A 61 2.37 9.12 -24.11
N MET A 62 2.91 8.75 -25.28
CA MET A 62 2.80 7.41 -25.85
C MET A 62 3.44 6.34 -24.96
N ARG A 63 4.51 6.67 -24.21
CA ARG A 63 5.21 5.71 -23.33
C ARG A 63 4.32 5.26 -22.18
N LYS A 64 3.42 6.12 -21.70
CA LYS A 64 2.53 5.83 -20.56
C LYS A 64 1.20 5.20 -20.96
N ARG A 65 0.90 5.06 -22.25
CA ARG A 65 -0.34 4.40 -22.73
C ARG A 65 -0.38 2.92 -22.41
N PHE A 66 0.75 2.23 -22.47
CA PHE A 66 0.83 0.78 -22.25
C PHE A 66 0.80 0.38 -20.78
N ARG A 67 1.34 1.22 -19.88
CA ARG A 67 1.37 0.93 -18.44
C ARG A 67 0.23 1.60 -17.66
N GLY A 68 -0.63 2.33 -18.36
CA GLY A 68 -1.66 3.16 -17.75
C GLY A 68 -1.06 4.42 -17.12
N ASN A 69 -1.89 5.46 -17.01
CA ASN A 69 -1.56 6.61 -16.19
C ASN A 69 -1.67 6.14 -14.73
N MET A 70 -0.55 6.08 -14.00
CA MET A 70 -0.59 5.68 -12.59
C MET A 70 -1.55 6.61 -11.85
N PRO A 71 -2.58 6.09 -11.15
CA PRO A 71 -3.44 6.94 -10.37
C PRO A 71 -2.56 7.62 -9.33
N VAL A 72 -2.47 8.95 -9.39
CA VAL A 72 -1.96 9.74 -8.28
C VAL A 72 -3.06 9.69 -7.24
N SER A 73 -3.19 8.54 -6.55
CA SER A 73 -4.11 8.40 -5.44
C SER A 73 -3.70 9.44 -4.41
N TYR A 74 -4.51 10.50 -4.31
CA TYR A 74 -4.43 11.52 -3.27
C TYR A 74 -4.78 10.98 -1.88
N LYS A 75 -5.03 9.66 -1.77
CA LYS A 75 -5.21 8.95 -0.51
C LYS A 75 -4.02 9.24 0.38
N ASN A 76 -4.36 9.90 1.48
CA ASN A 76 -3.48 10.75 2.25
C ASN A 76 -2.31 9.95 2.82
N ARG A 77 -1.24 10.71 3.09
CA ARG A 77 -0.14 10.34 3.99
C ARG A 77 -0.62 9.78 5.35
N GLU A 78 -1.89 9.99 5.71
CA GLU A 78 -2.58 9.43 6.88
C GLU A 78 -2.80 7.91 6.78
N GLU A 79 -3.04 7.36 5.58
CA GLU A 79 -3.22 5.90 5.40
C GLU A 79 -1.86 5.16 5.44
N ALA A 80 -0.76 5.90 5.33
CA ALA A 80 0.60 5.39 5.54
C ALA A 80 1.00 5.28 7.03
N ASP A 81 0.21 5.86 7.95
CA ASP A 81 0.45 5.78 9.40
C ASP A 81 -0.06 4.45 10.01
N GLY A 82 -0.95 3.74 9.31
CA GLY A 82 -1.47 2.43 9.72
C GLY A 82 -0.52 1.25 9.45
N GLY A 83 0.80 1.46 9.41
CA GLY A 83 1.82 0.43 9.15
C GLY A 83 1.85 -0.13 7.72
N LYS A 84 0.88 0.23 6.88
CA LYS A 84 0.79 -0.13 5.46
C LYS A 84 1.46 0.96 4.62
N GLY A 85 2.75 1.18 4.84
CA GLY A 85 3.51 2.23 4.17
C GLY A 85 3.33 2.22 2.65
N TYR A 86 3.00 3.37 2.07
CA TYR A 86 2.91 3.53 0.62
C TYR A 86 4.30 3.49 0.00
N GLN A 87 4.58 2.56 -0.93
CA GLN A 87 5.81 2.61 -1.71
C GLN A 87 5.66 3.61 -2.85
N LEU A 88 6.59 4.56 -2.97
CA LEU A 88 6.62 5.55 -4.06
C LEU A 88 6.68 4.91 -5.46
N TYR A 89 7.12 3.65 -5.56
CA TYR A 89 7.21 2.89 -6.80
C TYR A 89 6.33 1.65 -6.74
N ALA A 90 5.10 1.77 -7.24
CA ALA A 90 4.18 0.71 -7.69
C ALA A 90 4.33 -0.68 -7.03
N GLY A 91 4.42 -0.74 -5.70
CA GLY A 91 4.66 -1.96 -4.95
C GLY A 91 3.90 -1.96 -3.64
N LYS A 92 3.35 -3.12 -3.27
CA LYS A 92 2.82 -3.31 -1.91
C LYS A 92 4.01 -3.29 -0.94
N PRO A 93 3.91 -2.64 0.24
CA PRO A 93 4.99 -2.70 1.20
C PRO A 93 5.24 -4.16 1.59
N ALA A 94 6.51 -4.51 1.84
CA ALA A 94 6.92 -5.88 2.16
C ALA A 94 6.11 -6.50 3.33
N PHE A 95 5.54 -5.65 4.19
CA PHE A 95 4.79 -6.02 5.38
C PHE A 95 3.26 -5.84 5.26
N ALA A 96 2.71 -5.47 4.10
CA ALA A 96 1.26 -5.15 3.98
C ALA A 96 0.30 -6.34 4.12
N GLY A 97 0.75 -7.59 3.99
CA GLY A 97 -0.21 -8.70 3.94
C GLY A 97 0.33 -10.10 4.08
N GLY A 98 1.63 -10.28 4.36
CA GLY A 98 2.23 -11.62 4.47
C GLY A 98 2.88 -11.92 5.82
N VAL A 99 3.06 -10.91 6.68
CA VAL A 99 3.79 -11.05 7.94
C VAL A 99 2.81 -10.95 9.10
N LYS A 100 2.79 -11.97 9.95
CA LYS A 100 2.02 -11.97 11.19
C LYS A 100 2.69 -11.00 12.17
N GLU A 101 1.91 -10.21 12.90
CA GLU A 101 2.45 -9.38 13.98
C GLU A 101 2.93 -10.31 15.11
N THR A 102 4.24 -10.31 15.40
CA THR A 102 4.83 -11.19 16.41
C THR A 102 4.94 -10.46 17.76
N SER A 103 4.53 -11.09 18.86
CA SER A 103 4.56 -10.50 20.21
C SER A 103 5.94 -10.62 20.90
N GLY A 104 6.96 -11.10 20.18
CA GLY A 104 8.31 -11.35 20.70
C GLY A 104 8.42 -12.49 21.72
N ASN A 105 7.32 -13.18 22.04
CA ASN A 105 7.27 -14.26 23.04
C ASN A 105 6.65 -15.53 22.46
N GLU A 106 6.99 -15.84 21.21
CA GLU A 106 6.50 -17.03 20.51
C GLU A 106 7.44 -18.22 20.80
N PRO A 107 6.90 -19.43 21.04
CA PRO A 107 7.72 -20.62 21.18
C PRO A 107 8.47 -20.89 19.87
N ILE A 108 9.71 -21.36 20.01
CA ILE A 108 10.57 -21.69 18.86
C ILE A 108 9.86 -22.80 18.05
N PRO A 109 9.73 -22.64 16.72
CA PRO A 109 9.15 -23.68 15.87
C PRO A 109 9.91 -24.99 16.05
N GLN A 110 9.21 -26.09 16.29
CA GLN A 110 9.86 -27.41 16.42
C GLN A 110 10.49 -27.83 15.08
N ASP A 111 11.73 -28.33 15.15
CA ASP A 111 12.42 -28.87 13.98
C ASP A 111 11.78 -30.21 13.57
N TRP A 112 11.65 -30.44 12.27
CA TRP A 112 11.05 -31.66 11.73
C TRP A 112 11.86 -32.91 12.12
N ARG A 113 13.17 -32.76 12.29
CA ARG A 113 14.08 -33.84 12.72
C ARG A 113 13.77 -34.35 14.10
N ASP A 114 13.43 -33.46 15.03
CA ASP A 114 13.12 -33.84 16.40
C ASP A 114 11.80 -34.61 16.44
N ILE A 115 10.80 -34.14 15.68
CA ILE A 115 9.50 -34.80 15.53
C ILE A 115 9.67 -36.21 14.95
N GLU A 116 10.49 -36.38 13.90
CA GLU A 116 10.76 -37.69 13.30
C GLU A 116 11.51 -38.62 14.25
N ASN A 117 12.51 -38.11 14.96
CA ASN A 117 13.28 -38.89 15.93
C ASN A 117 12.42 -39.37 17.11
N GLU A 118 11.51 -38.53 17.61
CA GLU A 118 10.54 -38.89 18.64
C GLU A 118 9.58 -39.97 18.15
N LYS A 119 9.04 -39.81 16.94
CA LYS A 119 8.18 -40.84 16.31
C LYS A 119 8.91 -42.18 16.18
N TYR A 120 10.15 -42.16 15.71
CA TYR A 120 10.96 -43.37 15.57
C TYR A 120 11.18 -44.08 16.92
N ARG A 121 11.47 -43.32 17.99
CA ARG A 121 11.62 -43.88 19.34
C ARG A 121 10.32 -44.49 19.87
N MET A 122 9.19 -43.85 19.60
CA MET A 122 7.87 -44.35 19.98
C MET A 122 7.54 -45.66 19.26
N GLU A 123 7.82 -45.76 17.95
CA GLU A 123 7.65 -46.98 17.18
C GLU A 123 8.52 -48.14 17.71
N GLN A 124 9.78 -47.86 18.03
CA GLN A 124 10.69 -48.85 18.63
C GLN A 124 10.15 -49.38 19.97
N GLN A 125 9.64 -48.50 20.83
CA GLN A 125 9.04 -48.90 22.11
C GLN A 125 7.79 -49.76 21.92
N GLN A 126 6.92 -49.39 20.97
CA GLN A 126 5.73 -50.18 20.65
C GLN A 126 6.09 -51.57 20.15
N GLN A 127 7.07 -51.69 19.25
CA GLN A 127 7.55 -52.98 18.74
C GLN A 127 8.09 -53.86 19.88
N GLN A 128 8.88 -53.29 20.79
CA GLN A 128 9.40 -54.02 21.96
C GLN A 128 8.28 -54.49 22.90
N GLN A 129 7.29 -53.63 23.18
CA GLN A 129 6.14 -53.99 24.02
C GLN A 129 5.30 -55.10 23.38
N GLN A 130 5.02 -55.03 22.07
CA GLN A 130 4.32 -56.08 21.35
C GLN A 130 5.09 -57.41 21.42
N HIS A 131 6.42 -57.36 21.29
CA HIS A 131 7.25 -58.55 21.37
C HIS A 131 7.22 -59.19 22.77
N GLN A 132 7.26 -58.38 23.84
CA GLN A 132 7.12 -58.87 25.22
C GLN A 132 5.74 -59.48 25.49
N GLN A 133 4.66 -58.87 24.99
CA GLN A 133 3.30 -59.42 25.13
C GLN A 133 3.17 -60.77 24.39
N GLN A 134 3.74 -60.90 23.19
CA GLN A 134 3.74 -62.17 22.46
C GLN A 134 4.52 -63.28 23.19
N GLN A 135 5.56 -62.93 23.94
CA GLN A 135 6.32 -63.88 24.76
C GLN A 135 5.58 -64.30 26.03
N GLN A 136 4.71 -63.47 26.60
CA GLN A 136 3.92 -63.81 27.79
C GLN A 136 2.66 -64.65 27.49
N VAL A 137 2.22 -64.70 26.23
CA VAL A 137 1.02 -65.43 25.79
C VAL A 137 1.35 -66.85 25.27
N LYS A 138 2.63 -67.18 25.10
CA LYS A 138 3.14 -68.54 24.80
C LYS A 138 3.49 -69.30 26.07
#